data_AF-O62224-F1
#
_entry.id   AF-O62224-F1
#
_cell.length_a   1.000
_cell.length_b   1.000
_cell.length_c   1.000
_cell.angle_alpha   90.00
_cell.angle_beta   90.00
_cell.angle_gamma   90.00
#
_symmetry.space_group_name_H-M   'P 1'
#
loop_
_entity.id
_entity.type
_entity.pdbx_description
1 polymer ?
#
loop_
_entity_poly.entity_id
_entity_poly.type
_entity_poly.pdbx_seq_one_letter_code
_entity_poly.pdbx_strand_id
1 'polypeptide(L)'
;MENASTTSVSTAITESPEFYNSLPPANYNLSDLTVTPMTFRDRITVEFILNATSWLFSALLVIFVRVRKAIWMSLKSTVVFVTLGSFLLNIPLILFQAWMVFNLQAGQQPVYTVFVCSFLKNFCSSTTSAYQVLPFAVSLYRYRIVVLKGHPSPWFVINVHIIVTTIFIIYAFLNYPFGENNKNDVCYTLRFSNGMELVRIFSTLFFNFAAIIVNFVILRFVKHFENENKNIQSKIIQLTQSLLIQSVIPVIVSLPLLLLSFEFYFGIPMPSSFGSTWYALTFLGPFLMPLSSILGIRSTRKELLDTALCGCFPKQSVGHSQMKSTITVIMASRHERSFTIRDDD
;
A
#
# COMPACT_ATOMS: atom_id res chain seq x y z
N MET A 1 -25.28 -68.07 1.68
CA MET A 1 -25.39 -67.72 0.24
C MET A 1 -26.22 -66.46 0.15
N GLU A 2 -25.89 -65.57 -0.80
CA GLU A 2 -26.30 -64.15 -0.92
C GLU A 2 -25.40 -63.20 -0.09
N ASN A 3 -24.24 -62.80 -0.60
CA ASN A 3 -23.89 -61.85 -1.69
C ASN A 3 -23.57 -60.45 -1.15
N ALA A 4 -22.27 -60.21 -1.00
CA ALA A 4 -21.66 -58.90 -0.86
C ALA A 4 -21.71 -58.15 -2.20
N SER A 5 -22.09 -56.87 -2.16
CA SER A 5 -21.89 -55.94 -3.26
C SER A 5 -21.07 -54.75 -2.77
N THR A 6 -19.76 -54.85 -2.97
CA THR A 6 -18.84 -53.72 -3.10
C THR A 6 -19.10 -53.00 -4.42
N THR A 7 -19.23 -51.67 -4.40
CA THR A 7 -19.10 -50.85 -5.60
C THR A 7 -18.27 -49.62 -5.28
N SER A 8 -17.16 -49.50 -6.00
CA SER A 8 -16.15 -48.44 -5.94
C SER A 8 -16.41 -47.38 -7.01
N VAL A 9 -16.29 -46.10 -6.60
CA VAL A 9 -15.68 -44.95 -7.29
C VAL A 9 -16.01 -44.71 -8.77
N SER A 10 -16.72 -43.62 -9.07
CA SER A 10 -16.29 -42.54 -9.98
C SER A 10 -17.46 -41.58 -10.25
N THR A 11 -17.35 -40.33 -9.81
CA THR A 11 -18.08 -39.23 -10.45
C THR A 11 -17.16 -38.03 -10.59
N ALA A 12 -16.91 -37.68 -11.84
CA ALA A 12 -16.08 -36.60 -12.30
C ALA A 12 -16.58 -35.26 -11.75
N ILE A 13 -15.64 -34.47 -11.24
CA ILE A 13 -15.83 -33.04 -10.99
C ILE A 13 -16.00 -32.38 -12.35
N THR A 14 -17.26 -32.16 -12.73
CA THR A 14 -17.61 -31.31 -13.87
C THR A 14 -18.06 -29.99 -13.24
N GLU A 15 -17.14 -29.05 -13.07
CA GLU A 15 -17.46 -27.69 -12.63
C GLU A 15 -18.38 -27.06 -13.68
N SER A 16 -19.68 -26.97 -13.36
CA SER A 16 -20.67 -26.43 -14.29
C SER A 16 -20.54 -24.89 -14.38
N PRO A 17 -20.62 -24.31 -15.59
CA PRO A 17 -20.59 -22.86 -15.79
C PRO A 17 -21.81 -22.13 -15.18
N GLU A 18 -22.88 -22.86 -14.82
CA GLU A 18 -24.05 -22.31 -14.14
C GLU A 18 -23.76 -21.82 -12.72
N PHE A 19 -22.77 -22.41 -12.03
CA PHE A 19 -22.44 -22.04 -10.65
C PHE A 19 -21.92 -20.59 -10.53
N TYR A 20 -21.08 -20.15 -11.47
CA TYR A 20 -20.52 -18.79 -11.49
C TYR A 20 -21.58 -17.70 -11.75
N ASN A 21 -22.72 -18.10 -12.33
CA ASN A 21 -23.86 -17.23 -12.66
C ASN A 21 -25.03 -17.38 -11.69
N SER A 22 -24.89 -18.17 -10.62
CA SER A 22 -25.97 -18.39 -9.66
C SER A 22 -26.29 -17.11 -8.86
N LEU A 23 -27.59 -16.80 -8.72
CA LEU A 23 -28.06 -15.74 -7.82
C LEU A 23 -27.84 -16.16 -6.36
N PRO A 24 -27.57 -15.22 -5.45
CA PRO A 24 -27.49 -15.51 -4.02
C PRO A 24 -28.83 -16.10 -3.51
N PRO A 25 -28.84 -17.01 -2.51
CA PRO A 25 -30.06 -17.60 -1.97
C PRO A 25 -31.01 -16.50 -1.47
N ALA A 26 -32.30 -16.66 -1.78
CA ALA A 26 -33.29 -15.58 -1.78
C ALA A 26 -33.67 -14.95 -0.42
N ASN A 27 -33.08 -15.35 0.70
CA ASN A 27 -33.47 -14.87 2.03
C ASN A 27 -32.25 -14.38 2.81
N TYR A 28 -32.08 -13.05 2.86
CA TYR A 28 -31.07 -12.38 3.68
C TYR A 28 -31.71 -11.37 4.61
N ASN A 29 -31.40 -11.49 5.89
CA ASN A 29 -31.62 -10.43 6.87
C ASN A 29 -30.32 -9.64 7.04
N LEU A 30 -30.40 -8.30 7.07
CA LEU A 30 -29.24 -7.39 7.11
C LEU A 30 -28.34 -7.62 8.35
N SER A 31 -28.87 -8.27 9.38
CA SER A 31 -28.19 -8.64 10.63
C SER A 31 -27.24 -9.84 10.50
N ASP A 32 -27.41 -10.69 9.49
CA ASP A 32 -26.63 -11.94 9.36
C ASP A 32 -25.25 -11.72 8.69
N LEU A 33 -24.96 -10.49 8.28
CA LEU A 33 -23.76 -10.12 7.50
C LEU A 33 -22.68 -9.45 8.35
N THR A 34 -22.63 -9.64 9.67
CA THR A 34 -21.51 -9.10 10.46
C THR A 34 -21.03 -10.04 11.55
N VAL A 35 -19.75 -10.42 11.45
CA VAL A 35 -18.97 -11.02 12.54
C VAL A 35 -18.57 -9.95 13.60
N THR A 36 -18.89 -8.68 13.35
CA THR A 36 -18.64 -7.54 14.24
C THR A 36 -19.94 -7.04 14.89
N PRO A 37 -19.90 -6.44 16.10
CA PRO A 37 -21.08 -5.93 16.80
C PRO A 37 -21.71 -4.70 16.14
N MET A 38 -21.08 -4.14 15.11
CA MET A 38 -21.59 -3.04 14.31
C MET A 38 -22.34 -3.62 13.11
N THR A 39 -23.52 -3.09 12.76
CA THR A 39 -24.24 -3.55 11.57
C THR A 39 -23.40 -3.35 10.32
N PHE A 40 -23.58 -4.21 9.30
CA PHE A 40 -22.73 -4.17 8.10
C PHE A 40 -22.73 -2.79 7.45
N ARG A 41 -23.93 -2.19 7.39
CA ARG A 41 -24.19 -0.85 6.86
C ARG A 41 -23.37 0.22 7.56
N ASP A 42 -23.29 0.17 8.89
CA ASP A 42 -22.56 1.19 9.65
C ASP A 42 -21.05 1.01 9.49
N ARG A 43 -20.57 -0.24 9.53
CA ARG A 43 -19.17 -0.56 9.33
C ARG A 43 -18.66 -0.02 7.99
N ILE A 44 -19.31 -0.38 6.88
CA ILE A 44 -18.86 0.03 5.55
C ILE A 44 -18.96 1.54 5.34
N THR A 45 -19.93 2.20 5.98
CA THR A 45 -20.04 3.66 5.97
C THR A 45 -18.86 4.30 6.69
N VAL A 46 -18.46 3.79 7.87
CA VAL A 46 -17.28 4.28 8.60
C VAL A 46 -15.99 4.05 7.81
N GLU A 47 -15.82 2.85 7.24
CA GLU A 47 -14.66 2.52 6.40
C GLU A 47 -14.56 3.46 5.20
N PHE A 48 -15.69 3.72 4.53
CA PHE A 48 -15.75 4.66 3.42
C PHE A 48 -15.40 6.09 3.84
N ILE A 49 -15.97 6.59 4.94
CA ILE A 49 -15.68 7.96 5.43
C ILE A 49 -14.19 8.12 5.71
N LEU A 50 -13.58 7.15 6.41
CA LEU A 50 -12.15 7.18 6.72
C LEU A 50 -11.29 7.10 5.45
N ASN A 51 -11.61 6.18 4.53
CA ASN A 51 -10.87 6.04 3.28
C ASN A 51 -11.04 7.27 2.38
N ALA A 52 -12.23 7.84 2.30
CA ALA A 52 -12.51 9.06 1.55
C ALA A 52 -11.78 10.27 2.10
N THR A 53 -11.75 10.42 3.41
CA THR A 53 -11.01 11.49 4.08
C THR A 53 -9.50 11.33 3.85
N SER A 54 -8.98 10.11 3.98
CA SER A 54 -7.59 9.75 3.69
C SER A 54 -7.24 10.05 2.23
N TRP A 55 -8.08 9.63 1.28
CA TRP A 55 -7.87 9.87 -0.14
C TRP A 55 -7.92 11.36 -0.50
N LEU A 56 -8.84 12.13 0.11
CA LEU A 56 -8.92 13.57 -0.06
C LEU A 56 -7.66 14.28 0.43
N PHE A 57 -7.16 13.94 1.63
CA PHE A 57 -5.92 14.49 2.13
C PHE A 57 -4.71 14.08 1.27
N SER A 58 -4.68 12.85 0.78
CA SER A 58 -3.66 12.43 -0.20
C SER A 58 -3.74 13.24 -1.50
N ALA A 59 -4.94 13.55 -1.99
CA ALA A 59 -5.12 14.41 -3.17
C ALA A 59 -4.54 15.81 -2.92
N LEU A 60 -4.80 16.40 -1.75
CA LEU A 60 -4.21 17.68 -1.35
C LEU A 60 -2.68 17.62 -1.28
N LEU A 61 -2.10 16.52 -0.77
CA LEU A 61 -0.65 16.30 -0.79
C LEU A 61 -0.09 16.18 -2.20
N VAL A 62 -0.76 15.46 -3.11
CA VAL A 62 -0.37 15.39 -4.53
C VAL A 62 -0.35 16.78 -5.15
N ILE A 63 -1.41 17.58 -4.93
CA ILE A 63 -1.50 18.95 -5.43
C ILE A 63 -0.37 19.80 -4.85
N PHE A 64 -0.15 19.75 -3.54
CA PHE A 64 0.93 20.49 -2.86
C PHE A 64 2.30 20.16 -3.45
N VAL A 65 2.62 18.87 -3.60
CA VAL A 65 3.88 18.39 -4.17
C VAL A 65 4.04 18.83 -5.62
N ARG A 66 2.94 18.90 -6.39
CA ARG A 66 2.97 19.31 -7.81
C ARG A 66 3.08 20.82 -8.00
N VAL A 67 2.42 21.63 -7.17
CA VAL A 67 2.50 23.10 -7.21
C VAL A 67 3.89 23.58 -6.78
N ARG A 68 4.49 22.92 -5.77
CA ARG A 68 5.84 23.24 -5.30
C ARG A 68 6.90 22.58 -6.18
N LYS A 69 7.25 23.23 -7.30
CA LYS A 69 8.27 22.76 -8.25
C LYS A 69 9.61 22.43 -7.57
N ALA A 70 9.99 23.17 -6.52
CA ALA A 70 11.18 22.89 -5.72
C ALA A 70 11.11 21.56 -4.96
N ILE A 71 9.94 21.21 -4.41
CA ILE A 71 9.65 19.92 -3.77
C ILE A 71 9.65 18.81 -4.82
N TRP A 72 8.92 18.99 -5.92
CA TRP A 72 8.87 18.05 -7.05
C TRP A 72 10.26 17.70 -7.57
N MET A 73 11.15 18.69 -7.70
CA MET A 73 12.50 18.51 -8.22
C MET A 73 13.51 18.03 -7.15
N SER A 74 13.37 18.44 -5.88
CA SER A 74 14.37 18.17 -4.83
C SER A 74 14.14 16.89 -4.03
N LEU A 75 12.89 16.49 -3.78
CA LEU A 75 12.56 15.25 -3.04
C LEU A 75 12.81 13.97 -3.84
N LYS A 76 13.29 14.14 -5.08
CA LYS A 76 13.52 13.12 -6.09
C LYS A 76 12.24 12.34 -6.42
N SER A 77 12.34 11.55 -7.47
CA SER A 77 11.32 10.62 -7.95
C SER A 77 10.68 9.76 -6.85
N THR A 78 11.33 9.55 -5.70
CA THR A 78 10.90 8.66 -4.63
C THR A 78 9.65 9.13 -3.88
N VAL A 79 9.63 10.35 -3.32
CA VAL A 79 8.45 10.80 -2.53
C VAL A 79 7.27 11.06 -3.46
N VAL A 80 7.53 11.59 -4.65
CA VAL A 80 6.52 11.77 -5.70
C VAL A 80 5.91 10.42 -6.10
N PHE A 81 6.73 9.39 -6.30
CA PHE A 81 6.26 8.06 -6.68
C PHE A 81 5.36 7.45 -5.61
N VAL A 82 5.72 7.59 -4.33
CA VAL A 82 4.88 7.10 -3.22
C VAL A 82 3.59 7.88 -3.15
N THR A 83 3.66 9.21 -3.20
CA THR A 83 2.47 10.08 -3.03
C THR A 83 1.47 9.85 -4.16
N LEU A 84 1.95 9.83 -5.41
CA LEU A 84 1.11 9.59 -6.58
C LEU A 84 0.66 8.12 -6.65
N GLY A 85 1.55 7.19 -6.35
CA GLY A 85 1.25 5.75 -6.35
C GLY A 85 0.17 5.39 -5.33
N SER A 86 0.31 5.84 -4.07
CA SER A 86 -0.70 5.61 -3.03
C SER A 86 -2.05 6.24 -3.40
N PHE A 87 -2.04 7.42 -4.01
CA PHE A 87 -3.26 8.06 -4.49
C PHE A 87 -3.94 7.27 -5.61
N LEU A 88 -3.20 6.89 -6.65
CA LEU A 88 -3.76 6.20 -7.83
C LEU A 88 -4.21 4.77 -7.51
N LEU A 89 -3.40 4.02 -6.76
CA LEU A 89 -3.70 2.63 -6.42
C LEU A 89 -4.87 2.49 -5.43
N ASN A 90 -5.24 3.56 -4.72
CA ASN A 90 -6.40 3.55 -3.83
C ASN A 90 -7.74 3.88 -4.54
N ILE A 91 -7.70 4.34 -5.80
CA ILE A 91 -8.90 4.72 -6.58
C ILE A 91 -9.90 3.56 -6.71
N PRO A 92 -9.49 2.32 -7.06
CA PRO A 92 -10.45 1.22 -7.19
C PRO A 92 -11.20 0.93 -5.89
N LEU A 93 -10.49 0.95 -4.76
CA LEU A 93 -11.08 0.68 -3.45
C LEU A 93 -12.10 1.76 -3.05
N ILE A 94 -11.77 3.04 -3.23
CA ILE A 94 -12.68 4.12 -2.86
C ILE A 94 -13.93 4.15 -3.74
N LEU A 95 -13.79 3.89 -5.04
CA LEU A 95 -14.94 3.80 -5.95
C LEU A 95 -15.85 2.63 -5.57
N PHE A 96 -15.26 1.47 -5.25
CA PHE A 96 -16.00 0.29 -4.83
C PHE A 96 -16.71 0.53 -3.49
N GLN A 97 -16.04 1.12 -2.50
CA GLN A 97 -16.66 1.48 -1.22
C GLN A 97 -17.76 2.53 -1.36
N ALA A 98 -17.54 3.58 -2.15
CA ALA A 98 -18.54 4.61 -2.42
C ALA A 98 -19.80 3.98 -3.01
N TRP A 99 -19.62 3.16 -4.04
CA TRP A 99 -20.72 2.44 -4.68
C TRP A 99 -21.48 1.56 -3.69
N MET A 100 -20.79 0.80 -2.83
CA MET A 100 -21.44 -0.05 -1.83
C MET A 100 -22.27 0.77 -0.83
N VAL A 101 -21.70 1.87 -0.32
CA VAL A 101 -22.39 2.75 0.63
C VAL A 101 -23.64 3.38 0.00
N PHE A 102 -23.55 3.90 -1.23
CA PHE A 102 -24.70 4.51 -1.90
C PHE A 102 -25.85 3.51 -2.11
N ASN A 103 -25.55 2.29 -2.59
CA ASN A 103 -26.59 1.27 -2.79
C ASN A 103 -27.23 0.84 -1.47
N LEU A 104 -26.41 0.58 -0.43
CA LEU A 104 -26.91 0.20 0.89
C LEU A 104 -27.77 1.29 1.54
N GLN A 105 -27.37 2.56 1.40
CA GLN A 105 -28.17 3.67 1.93
C GLN A 105 -29.45 3.91 1.13
N ALA A 106 -29.46 3.60 -0.17
CA ALA A 106 -30.66 3.62 -1.00
C ALA A 106 -31.60 2.42 -0.76
N GLY A 107 -31.23 1.48 0.11
CA GLY A 107 -32.00 0.25 0.35
C GLY A 107 -31.95 -0.74 -0.83
N GLN A 108 -31.09 -0.50 -1.81
CA GLN A 108 -30.88 -1.41 -2.93
C GLN A 108 -29.83 -2.45 -2.52
N GLN A 109 -30.23 -3.72 -2.47
CA GLN A 109 -29.27 -4.80 -2.30
C GLN A 109 -28.50 -4.98 -3.61
N PRO A 110 -27.15 -4.90 -3.57
CA PRO A 110 -26.35 -5.06 -4.76
C PRO A 110 -26.41 -6.51 -5.26
N VAL A 111 -27.18 -6.75 -6.33
CA VAL A 111 -27.30 -8.09 -6.94
C VAL A 111 -26.11 -8.30 -7.86
N TYR A 112 -25.07 -8.96 -7.33
CA TYR A 112 -23.90 -9.36 -8.09
C TYR A 112 -23.92 -10.85 -8.41
N THR A 113 -23.39 -11.22 -9.58
CA THR A 113 -22.93 -12.60 -9.77
C THR A 113 -21.69 -12.84 -8.90
N VAL A 114 -21.52 -14.09 -8.45
CA VAL A 114 -20.36 -14.51 -7.66
C VAL A 114 -19.06 -14.11 -8.34
N PHE A 115 -19.00 -14.28 -9.67
CA PHE A 115 -17.85 -13.93 -10.48
C PHE A 115 -17.50 -12.43 -10.41
N VAL A 116 -18.47 -11.55 -10.66
CA VAL A 116 -18.25 -10.09 -10.66
C VAL A 116 -17.85 -9.60 -9.27
N CYS A 117 -18.50 -10.11 -8.23
CA CYS A 117 -18.16 -9.68 -6.88
C CYS A 117 -16.76 -10.15 -6.45
N SER A 118 -16.40 -11.38 -6.82
CA SER A 118 -15.06 -11.93 -6.60
C SER A 118 -14.01 -11.10 -7.33
N PHE A 119 -14.27 -10.75 -8.60
CA PHE A 119 -13.39 -9.90 -9.39
C PHE A 119 -13.13 -8.56 -8.72
N LEU A 120 -14.19 -7.83 -8.37
CA LEU A 120 -14.08 -6.50 -7.78
C LEU A 120 -13.32 -6.54 -6.45
N LYS A 121 -13.67 -7.48 -5.55
CA LYS A 121 -12.99 -7.59 -4.25
C LYS A 121 -11.53 -8.01 -4.39
N ASN A 122 -11.22 -8.99 -5.23
CA ASN A 122 -9.85 -9.46 -5.43
C ASN A 122 -8.99 -8.40 -6.15
N PHE A 123 -9.59 -7.64 -7.06
CA PHE A 123 -8.94 -6.50 -7.70
C PHE A 123 -8.65 -5.39 -6.70
N CYS A 124 -9.64 -4.94 -5.93
CA CYS A 124 -9.45 -3.94 -4.87
C CYS A 124 -8.38 -4.41 -3.88
N SER A 125 -8.47 -5.65 -3.39
CA SER A 125 -7.48 -6.22 -2.48
C SER A 125 -6.06 -6.23 -3.07
N SER A 126 -5.91 -6.58 -4.34
CA SER A 126 -4.60 -6.57 -5.02
C SER A 126 -4.03 -5.16 -5.14
N THR A 127 -4.87 -4.18 -5.46
CA THR A 127 -4.44 -2.78 -5.53
C THR A 127 -4.09 -2.21 -4.15
N THR A 128 -4.79 -2.65 -3.10
CA THR A 128 -4.46 -2.37 -1.69
C THR A 128 -3.09 -2.94 -1.33
N SER A 129 -2.85 -4.23 -1.59
CA SER A 129 -1.52 -4.85 -1.37
C SER A 129 -0.43 -4.17 -2.19
N ALA A 130 -0.71 -3.80 -3.44
CA ALA A 130 0.23 -3.11 -4.30
C ALA A 130 0.64 -1.75 -3.74
N TYR A 131 -0.29 -0.90 -3.26
CA TYR A 131 0.13 0.39 -2.70
C TYR A 131 0.97 0.22 -1.43
N GLN A 132 0.64 -0.77 -0.59
CA GLN A 132 1.35 -1.00 0.67
C GLN A 132 2.84 -1.28 0.44
N VAL A 133 3.19 -1.95 -0.67
CA VAL A 133 4.58 -2.30 -1.00
C VAL A 133 5.32 -1.23 -1.83
N LEU A 134 4.73 -0.06 -2.10
CA LEU A 134 5.44 1.06 -2.75
C LEU A 134 6.80 1.40 -2.10
N PRO A 135 6.95 1.39 -0.76
CA PRO A 135 8.23 1.68 -0.12
C PRO A 135 9.35 0.70 -0.50
N PHE A 136 9.01 -0.54 -0.89
CA PHE A 136 10.00 -1.55 -1.28
C PHE A 136 10.72 -1.19 -2.58
N ALA A 137 9.98 -0.78 -3.63
CA ALA A 137 10.59 -0.37 -4.89
C ALA A 137 11.48 0.88 -4.68
N VAL A 138 11.03 1.79 -3.84
CA VAL A 138 11.75 3.02 -3.44
C VAL A 138 13.03 2.69 -2.66
N SER A 139 12.98 1.77 -1.70
CA SER A 139 14.14 1.41 -0.89
C SER A 139 15.22 0.74 -1.73
N LEU A 140 14.87 -0.15 -2.66
CA LEU A 140 15.83 -0.78 -3.58
C LEU A 140 16.50 0.23 -4.51
N TYR A 141 15.73 1.17 -5.06
CA TYR A 141 16.29 2.24 -5.89
C TYR A 141 17.29 3.09 -5.11
N ARG A 142 16.96 3.44 -3.85
CA ARG A 142 17.88 4.19 -3.00
C ARG A 142 19.09 3.39 -2.57
N TYR A 143 18.95 2.10 -2.31
CA TYR A 143 20.05 1.22 -2.00
C TYR A 143 21.09 1.23 -3.13
N ARG A 144 20.62 1.10 -4.39
CA ARG A 144 21.50 1.19 -5.56
C ARG A 144 22.23 2.53 -5.66
N ILE A 145 21.55 3.65 -5.38
CA ILE A 145 22.16 4.98 -5.46
C ILE A 145 23.16 5.23 -4.32
N VAL A 146 22.77 4.90 -3.09
CA VAL A 146 23.51 5.32 -1.89
C VAL A 146 24.61 4.34 -1.52
N VAL A 147 24.29 3.04 -1.52
CA VAL A 147 25.22 2.00 -1.06
C VAL A 147 26.06 1.49 -2.22
N LEU A 148 25.44 1.18 -3.35
CA LEU A 148 26.14 0.67 -4.53
C LEU A 148 26.73 1.77 -5.43
N LYS A 149 26.52 3.06 -5.09
CA LYS A 149 26.96 4.23 -5.88
C LYS A 149 26.56 4.16 -7.38
N GLY A 150 25.45 3.50 -7.69
CA GLY A 150 24.94 3.35 -9.04
C GLY A 150 24.07 4.52 -9.49
N HIS A 151 23.81 4.58 -10.80
CA HIS A 151 22.87 5.54 -11.41
C HIS A 151 21.70 4.81 -12.08
N PRO A 152 20.83 4.14 -11.30
CA PRO A 152 19.64 3.49 -11.85
C PRO A 152 18.74 4.52 -12.55
N SER A 153 18.18 4.13 -13.69
CA SER A 153 17.18 4.95 -14.37
C SER A 153 15.94 5.14 -13.49
N PRO A 154 15.18 6.24 -13.62
CA PRO A 154 13.91 6.42 -12.90
C PRO A 154 12.90 5.28 -13.14
N TRP A 155 12.96 4.67 -14.33
CA TRP A 155 12.17 3.51 -14.71
C TRP A 155 12.42 2.27 -13.84
N PHE A 156 13.57 2.19 -13.17
CA PHE A 156 13.87 1.08 -12.27
C PHE A 156 12.82 0.91 -11.17
N VAL A 157 12.37 2.01 -10.55
CA VAL A 157 11.36 1.96 -9.49
C VAL A 157 10.04 1.41 -10.03
N ILE A 158 9.62 1.91 -11.18
CA ILE A 158 8.37 1.49 -11.85
C ILE A 158 8.44 0.01 -12.21
N ASN A 159 9.54 -0.45 -12.82
CA ASN A 159 9.70 -1.84 -13.24
C ASN A 159 9.71 -2.80 -12.05
N VAL A 160 10.45 -2.48 -10.98
CA VAL A 160 10.44 -3.28 -9.75
C VAL A 160 9.03 -3.34 -9.16
N HIS A 161 8.32 -2.21 -9.11
CA HIS A 161 6.98 -2.18 -8.58
C HIS A 161 6.01 -3.01 -9.44
N ILE A 162 6.06 -2.89 -10.76
CA ILE A 162 5.25 -3.69 -11.69
C ILE A 162 5.46 -5.18 -11.44
N ILE A 163 6.71 -5.64 -11.30
CA ILE A 163 7.01 -7.06 -11.03
C ILE A 163 6.32 -7.52 -9.74
N VAL A 164 6.44 -6.74 -8.66
CA VAL A 164 5.81 -7.09 -7.38
C VAL A 164 4.28 -7.02 -7.46
N THR A 165 3.73 -6.02 -8.14
CA THR A 165 2.28 -5.90 -8.38
C THR A 165 1.72 -7.09 -9.17
N THR A 166 2.45 -7.58 -10.17
CA THR A 166 2.07 -8.77 -10.95
C THR A 166 1.90 -10.01 -10.05
N ILE A 167 2.74 -10.17 -9.02
CA ILE A 167 2.58 -11.27 -8.05
C ILE A 167 1.22 -11.18 -7.33
N PHE A 168 0.81 -9.99 -6.91
CA PHE A 168 -0.50 -9.81 -6.27
C PHE A 168 -1.68 -10.01 -7.23
N ILE A 169 -1.53 -9.58 -8.49
CA ILE A 169 -2.53 -9.83 -9.53
C ILE A 169 -2.68 -11.35 -9.77
N ILE A 170 -1.57 -12.10 -9.81
CA ILE A 170 -1.60 -13.56 -9.91
C ILE A 170 -2.37 -14.16 -8.73
N TYR A 171 -2.12 -13.72 -7.50
CA TYR A 171 -2.91 -14.17 -6.34
C TYR A 171 -4.41 -13.87 -6.51
N ALA A 172 -4.80 -12.71 -7.04
CA ALA A 172 -6.21 -12.43 -7.32
C ALA A 172 -6.81 -13.39 -8.35
N PHE A 173 -6.11 -13.72 -9.42
CA PHE A 173 -6.62 -14.66 -10.43
C PHE A 173 -6.65 -16.11 -9.94
N LEU A 174 -5.72 -16.49 -9.08
CA LEU A 174 -5.70 -17.83 -8.50
C LEU A 174 -6.89 -18.07 -7.53
N ASN A 175 -7.61 -17.03 -7.10
CA ASN A 175 -8.87 -17.20 -6.34
C ASN A 175 -9.99 -17.85 -7.19
N TYR A 176 -9.96 -17.81 -8.52
CA TYR A 176 -11.01 -18.43 -9.33
C TYR A 176 -10.93 -19.96 -9.36
N PRO A 177 -9.77 -20.59 -9.64
CA PRO A 177 -9.66 -22.04 -9.63
C PRO A 177 -9.52 -22.65 -8.23
N PHE A 178 -9.07 -21.88 -7.23
CA PHE A 178 -8.79 -22.41 -5.88
C PHE A 178 -9.63 -21.77 -4.77
N GLY A 179 -10.60 -20.94 -5.13
CA GLY A 179 -11.46 -20.26 -4.19
C GLY A 179 -12.60 -21.15 -3.72
N GLU A 180 -12.85 -21.15 -2.42
CA GLU A 180 -14.06 -21.72 -1.84
C GLU A 180 -15.12 -20.62 -1.73
N ASN A 181 -16.39 -21.02 -1.79
CA ASN A 181 -17.49 -20.08 -1.58
C ASN A 181 -17.47 -19.60 -0.14
N ASN A 182 -17.01 -18.36 0.05
CA ASN A 182 -17.11 -17.69 1.33
C ASN A 182 -18.26 -16.69 1.29
N LYS A 183 -19.16 -16.82 2.28
CA LYS A 183 -20.25 -15.87 2.49
C LYS A 183 -19.62 -14.62 3.13
N ASN A 184 -19.33 -13.63 2.31
CA ASN A 184 -18.75 -12.37 2.75
C ASN A 184 -19.86 -11.31 2.78
N ASP A 185 -19.73 -10.29 3.63
CA ASP A 185 -20.80 -9.36 4.08
C ASP A 185 -21.58 -8.56 2.98
N VAL A 186 -21.39 -8.84 1.69
CA VAL A 186 -22.02 -8.14 0.55
C VAL A 186 -22.54 -9.09 -0.53
N CYS A 187 -21.90 -10.24 -0.70
CA CYS A 187 -22.07 -11.13 -1.86
C CYS A 187 -21.28 -12.43 -1.62
N TYR A 188 -21.62 -13.49 -2.36
CA TYR A 188 -20.73 -14.66 -2.43
C TYR A 188 -19.47 -14.31 -3.18
N THR A 189 -18.34 -14.71 -2.60
CA THR A 189 -17.03 -14.53 -3.21
C THR A 189 -16.30 -15.85 -3.22
N LEU A 190 -15.65 -16.14 -4.34
CA LEU A 190 -14.59 -17.12 -4.41
C LEU A 190 -13.39 -16.53 -3.70
N ARG A 191 -13.13 -17.05 -2.50
CA ARG A 191 -12.00 -16.66 -1.68
C ARG A 191 -11.12 -17.86 -1.48
N PHE A 192 -9.82 -17.66 -1.65
CA PHE A 192 -8.80 -18.62 -1.31
C PHE A 192 -9.06 -19.28 0.04
N SER A 193 -8.67 -20.55 0.14
CA SER A 193 -8.60 -21.24 1.42
C SER A 193 -7.77 -20.41 2.42
N ASN A 194 -8.04 -20.63 3.70
CA ASN A 194 -7.37 -19.92 4.79
C ASN A 194 -5.84 -19.89 4.65
N GLY A 195 -5.24 -21.00 4.20
CA GLY A 195 -3.80 -21.09 3.94
C GLY A 195 -3.31 -20.19 2.80
N MET A 196 -4.04 -20.10 1.70
CA MET A 196 -3.64 -19.28 0.55
C MET A 196 -3.84 -17.78 0.80
N GLU A 197 -4.83 -17.38 1.59
CA GLU A 197 -4.94 -16.00 2.07
C GLU A 197 -3.77 -15.62 2.99
N LEU A 198 -3.34 -16.53 3.88
CA LEU A 198 -2.13 -16.35 4.68
C LEU A 198 -0.90 -16.12 3.78
N VAL A 199 -0.74 -16.87 2.69
CA VAL A 199 0.35 -16.65 1.73
C VAL A 199 0.33 -15.22 1.16
N ARG A 200 -0.86 -14.69 0.81
CA ARG A 200 -0.98 -13.30 0.32
C ARG A 200 -0.59 -12.28 1.39
N ILE A 201 -1.03 -12.48 2.63
CA ILE A 201 -0.71 -11.60 3.77
C ILE A 201 0.78 -11.63 4.07
N PHE A 202 1.38 -12.82 4.18
CA PHE A 202 2.81 -12.99 4.42
C PHE A 202 3.65 -12.43 3.26
N SER A 203 3.22 -12.57 2.02
CA SER A 203 3.90 -11.95 0.87
C SER A 203 3.93 -10.42 0.99
N THR A 204 2.80 -9.82 1.37
CA THR A 204 2.71 -8.36 1.56
C THR A 204 3.63 -7.90 2.70
N LEU A 205 3.64 -8.64 3.83
CA LEU A 205 4.53 -8.36 4.96
C LEU A 205 6.00 -8.54 4.62
N PHE A 206 6.34 -9.58 3.88
CA PHE A 206 7.71 -9.84 3.45
C PHE A 206 8.28 -8.64 2.70
N PHE A 207 7.56 -8.09 1.71
CA PHE A 207 8.00 -6.89 0.99
C PHE A 207 8.10 -5.66 1.89
N ASN A 208 7.16 -5.48 2.82
CA ASN A 208 7.21 -4.38 3.78
C ASN A 208 8.41 -4.47 4.73
N PHE A 209 8.67 -5.66 5.30
CA PHE A 209 9.84 -5.89 6.16
C PHE A 209 11.15 -5.77 5.38
N ALA A 210 11.20 -6.27 4.15
CA ALA A 210 12.35 -6.08 3.28
C ALA A 210 12.61 -4.58 3.04
N ALA A 211 11.56 -3.77 2.83
CA ALA A 211 11.70 -2.33 2.69
C ALA A 211 12.30 -1.68 3.96
N ILE A 212 11.82 -2.07 5.14
CA ILE A 212 12.33 -1.60 6.44
C ILE A 212 13.80 -1.96 6.61
N ILE A 213 14.17 -3.23 6.36
CA ILE A 213 15.55 -3.72 6.50
C ILE A 213 16.48 -2.95 5.56
N VAL A 214 16.11 -2.81 4.28
CA VAL A 214 16.91 -2.08 3.29
C VAL A 214 17.08 -0.61 3.72
N ASN A 215 16.01 0.06 4.14
CA ASN A 215 16.09 1.44 4.62
C ASN A 215 16.94 1.58 5.89
N PHE A 216 16.88 0.60 6.79
CA PHE A 216 17.72 0.56 8.00
C PHE A 216 19.20 0.40 7.64
N VAL A 217 19.53 -0.49 6.69
CA VAL A 217 20.90 -0.66 6.19
C VAL A 217 21.41 0.63 5.55
N ILE A 218 20.60 1.30 4.72
CA ILE A 218 20.96 2.59 4.13
C ILE A 218 21.21 3.63 5.23
N LEU A 219 20.35 3.69 6.26
CA LEU A 219 20.52 4.63 7.37
C LEU A 219 21.82 4.40 8.12
N ARG A 220 22.15 3.14 8.41
CA ARG A 220 23.41 2.78 9.08
C ARG A 220 24.62 3.15 8.22
N PHE A 221 24.55 2.89 6.91
CA PHE A 221 25.59 3.25 5.96
C PHE A 221 25.82 4.77 5.94
N VAL A 222 24.77 5.57 5.77
CA VAL A 222 24.88 7.04 5.71
C VAL A 222 25.42 7.62 7.02
N LYS A 223 24.99 7.11 8.18
CA LYS A 223 25.50 7.55 9.49
C LYS A 223 26.98 7.22 9.68
N HIS A 224 27.46 6.11 9.13
CA HIS A 224 28.87 5.74 9.26
C HIS A 224 29.80 6.72 8.53
N PHE A 225 29.36 7.26 7.39
CA PHE A 225 30.11 8.26 6.60
C PHE A 225 29.74 9.72 6.94
N GLU A 226 29.07 9.97 8.06
CA GLU A 226 28.59 11.33 8.44
C GLU A 226 29.76 12.32 8.69
N ASN A 227 30.93 11.80 9.07
CA ASN A 227 32.10 12.61 9.44
C ASN A 227 32.67 13.46 8.29
N GLU A 228 32.41 13.10 7.03
CA GLU A 228 33.09 13.74 5.89
C GLU A 228 32.40 15.04 5.41
N ASN A 229 31.11 15.28 5.73
CA ASN A 229 30.45 16.55 5.38
C ASN A 229 29.09 16.78 6.09
N LYS A 230 29.11 17.48 7.24
CA LYS A 230 27.96 17.61 8.15
C LYS A 230 26.64 18.07 7.49
N ASN A 231 26.68 19.09 6.62
CA ASN A 231 25.45 19.73 6.14
C ASN A 231 24.74 18.96 5.02
N ILE A 232 25.50 18.34 4.10
CA ILE A 232 24.93 17.52 3.02
C ILE A 232 24.43 16.19 3.60
N GLN A 233 25.23 15.57 4.48
CA GLN A 233 24.86 14.31 5.12
C GLN A 233 23.59 14.46 5.99
N SER A 234 23.43 15.58 6.72
CA SER A 234 22.23 15.85 7.50
C SER A 234 20.93 15.74 6.67
N LYS A 235 20.91 16.30 5.45
CA LYS A 235 19.72 16.20 4.57
C LYS A 235 19.48 14.77 4.10
N ILE A 236 20.54 14.03 3.76
CA ILE A 236 20.44 12.63 3.34
C ILE A 236 19.94 11.75 4.49
N ILE A 237 20.41 12.01 5.72
CA ILE A 237 19.96 11.31 6.93
C ILE A 237 18.48 11.59 7.19
N GLN A 238 18.04 12.85 7.13
CA GLN A 238 16.62 13.21 7.30
C GLN A 238 15.72 12.50 6.29
N LEU A 239 16.09 12.51 5.00
CA LEU A 239 15.35 11.79 3.96
C LEU A 239 15.33 10.28 4.23
N THR A 240 16.45 9.69 4.67
CA THR A 240 16.53 8.25 4.93
C THR A 240 15.70 7.84 6.14
N GLN A 241 15.72 8.61 7.22
CA GLN A 241 14.85 8.42 8.38
C GLN A 241 13.37 8.53 7.99
N SER A 242 13.04 9.52 7.18
CA SER A 242 11.68 9.74 6.70
C SER A 242 11.17 8.57 5.86
N LEU A 243 11.99 8.05 4.94
CA LEU A 243 11.65 6.85 4.15
C LEU A 243 11.60 5.58 4.98
N LEU A 244 12.41 5.47 6.04
CA LEU A 244 12.31 4.36 6.99
C LEU A 244 10.96 4.38 7.72
N ILE A 245 10.56 5.53 8.26
CA ILE A 245 9.23 5.70 8.87
C ILE A 245 8.13 5.36 7.86
N GLN A 246 8.27 5.85 6.62
CA GLN A 246 7.34 5.55 5.54
C GLN A 246 7.19 4.04 5.27
N SER A 247 8.27 3.26 5.36
CA SER A 247 8.23 1.79 5.21
C SER A 247 7.63 1.06 6.42
N VAL A 248 7.63 1.68 7.60
CA VAL A 248 7.04 1.10 8.82
C VAL A 248 5.52 1.29 8.85
N ILE A 249 5.02 2.40 8.30
CA ILE A 249 3.59 2.74 8.32
C ILE A 249 2.69 1.61 7.80
N PRO A 250 2.93 1.00 6.61
CA PRO A 250 2.12 -0.11 6.11
C PRO A 250 2.00 -1.27 7.10
N VAL A 251 3.08 -1.58 7.82
CA VAL A 251 3.09 -2.65 8.83
C VAL A 251 2.23 -2.28 10.03
N ILE A 252 2.38 -1.06 10.55
CA ILE A 252 1.60 -0.59 11.71
C ILE A 252 0.11 -0.53 11.37
N VAL A 253 -0.26 0.10 10.24
CA VAL A 253 -1.67 0.25 9.87
C VAL A 253 -2.31 -1.09 9.49
N SER A 254 -1.52 -2.09 9.07
CA SER A 254 -2.00 -3.44 8.77
C SER A 254 -1.99 -4.38 9.97
N LEU A 255 -1.41 -3.98 11.11
CA LEU A 255 -1.37 -4.80 12.32
C LEU A 255 -2.77 -5.23 12.79
N PRO A 256 -3.80 -4.37 12.79
CA PRO A 256 -5.16 -4.79 13.13
C PRO A 256 -5.70 -5.89 12.22
N LEU A 257 -5.46 -5.77 10.91
CA LEU A 257 -5.87 -6.77 9.92
C LEU A 257 -5.15 -8.11 10.16
N LEU A 258 -3.86 -8.04 10.51
CA LEU A 258 -3.08 -9.21 10.90
C LEU A 258 -3.67 -9.90 12.13
N LEU A 259 -3.97 -9.14 13.18
CA LEU A 259 -4.55 -9.68 14.40
C LEU A 259 -5.93 -10.30 14.15
N LEU A 260 -6.77 -9.64 13.35
CA LEU A 260 -8.05 -10.23 12.89
C LEU A 260 -7.86 -11.51 12.11
N SER A 261 -6.81 -11.60 11.28
CA SER A 261 -6.52 -12.84 10.59
C SER A 261 -6.10 -13.98 11.53
N PHE A 262 -5.59 -13.69 12.73
CA PHE A 262 -5.34 -14.74 13.72
C PHE A 262 -6.63 -15.34 14.27
N GLU A 263 -7.64 -14.52 14.50
CA GLU A 263 -8.97 -14.99 14.88
C GLU A 263 -9.57 -15.87 13.79
N PHE A 264 -9.53 -15.38 12.55
CA PHE A 264 -10.15 -16.07 11.43
C PHE A 264 -9.43 -17.39 11.05
N TYR A 265 -8.09 -17.43 11.13
CA TYR A 265 -7.31 -18.59 10.69
C TYR A 265 -6.93 -19.55 11.80
N PHE A 266 -6.78 -19.08 13.04
CA PHE A 266 -6.37 -19.92 14.17
C PHE A 266 -7.43 -20.01 15.28
N GLY A 267 -8.59 -19.36 15.10
CA GLY A 267 -9.70 -19.43 16.06
C GLY A 267 -9.42 -18.73 17.39
N ILE A 268 -8.45 -17.81 17.44
CA ILE A 268 -8.12 -17.04 18.66
C ILE A 268 -9.09 -15.86 18.77
N PRO A 269 -10.07 -15.88 19.69
CA PRO A 269 -11.12 -14.86 19.74
C PRO A 269 -10.52 -13.49 20.06
N MET A 270 -10.88 -12.47 19.27
CA MET A 270 -10.53 -11.08 19.55
C MET A 270 -11.70 -10.39 20.23
N PRO A 271 -11.48 -9.27 20.94
CA PRO A 271 -12.58 -8.45 21.45
C PRO A 271 -13.52 -8.10 20.29
N SER A 272 -14.84 -8.23 20.48
CA SER A 272 -15.82 -8.06 19.39
C SER A 272 -15.71 -6.71 18.67
N SER A 273 -15.35 -5.65 19.40
CA SER A 273 -15.12 -4.31 18.84
C SER A 273 -13.74 -4.12 18.19
N PHE A 274 -12.80 -5.06 18.38
CA PHE A 274 -11.43 -4.91 17.90
C PHE A 274 -11.41 -4.85 16.37
N GLY A 275 -12.14 -5.79 15.76
CA GLY A 275 -12.30 -5.87 14.32
C GLY A 275 -12.85 -4.60 13.70
N SER A 276 -14.00 -4.14 14.18
CA SER A 276 -14.67 -2.94 13.65
C SER A 276 -13.90 -1.65 13.92
N THR A 277 -13.23 -1.53 15.08
CA THR A 277 -12.56 -0.27 15.48
C THR A 277 -11.19 -0.13 14.83
N TRP A 278 -10.37 -1.18 14.87
CA TRP A 278 -8.97 -1.09 14.47
C TRP A 278 -8.76 -1.41 12.99
N TYR A 279 -9.59 -2.26 12.38
CA TYR A 279 -9.52 -2.51 10.93
C TYR A 279 -9.67 -1.22 10.13
N ALA A 280 -10.54 -0.32 10.56
CA ALA A 280 -10.82 0.92 9.85
C ALA A 280 -9.59 1.86 9.77
N LEU A 281 -8.61 1.71 10.68
CA LEU A 281 -7.36 2.47 10.63
C LEU A 281 -6.46 2.08 9.46
N THR A 282 -6.64 0.88 8.87
CA THR A 282 -5.90 0.45 7.67
C THR A 282 -6.09 1.44 6.51
N PHE A 283 -7.27 2.06 6.42
CA PHE A 283 -7.62 3.04 5.38
C PHE A 283 -6.93 4.40 5.52
N LEU A 284 -6.24 4.66 6.65
CA LEU A 284 -5.38 5.85 6.80
C LEU A 284 -4.02 5.67 6.11
N GLY A 285 -3.62 4.45 5.78
CA GLY A 285 -2.32 4.13 5.17
C GLY A 285 -1.97 4.98 3.93
N PRO A 286 -2.87 5.12 2.94
CA PRO A 286 -2.64 5.92 1.74
C PRO A 286 -2.28 7.38 2.00
N PHE A 287 -2.73 7.96 3.11
CA PHE A 287 -2.40 9.32 3.55
C PHE A 287 -1.15 9.38 4.44
N LEU A 288 -1.05 8.49 5.43
CA LEU A 288 0.03 8.52 6.40
C LEU A 288 1.41 8.28 5.76
N MET A 289 1.49 7.41 4.75
CA MET A 289 2.72 7.15 4.01
C MET A 289 3.30 8.44 3.40
N PRO A 290 2.65 9.14 2.45
CA PRO A 290 3.21 10.36 1.90
C PRO A 290 3.37 11.48 2.93
N LEU A 291 2.46 11.59 3.91
CA LEU A 291 2.59 12.59 4.97
C LEU A 291 3.90 12.44 5.75
N SER A 292 4.26 11.21 6.14
CA SER A 292 5.50 10.94 6.88
C SER A 292 6.76 11.34 6.12
N SER A 293 6.71 11.24 4.78
CA SER A 293 7.78 11.67 3.89
C SER A 293 7.95 13.19 3.88
N ILE A 294 6.82 13.90 3.82
CA ILE A 294 6.79 15.35 3.73
C ILE A 294 7.17 15.99 5.08
N LEU A 295 6.67 15.44 6.19
CA LEU A 295 6.97 15.93 7.55
C LEU A 295 8.37 15.59 8.04
N GLY A 296 8.95 14.48 7.55
CA GLY A 296 10.30 14.05 7.94
C GLY A 296 11.41 14.95 7.41
N ILE A 297 11.15 15.75 6.37
CA ILE A 297 12.13 16.65 5.78
C ILE A 297 11.87 18.08 6.22
N ARG A 298 12.86 18.69 6.86
CA ARG A 298 12.69 19.98 7.54
C ARG A 298 12.22 21.10 6.61
N SER A 299 12.74 21.13 5.38
CA SER A 299 12.38 22.16 4.38
C SER A 299 10.93 22.04 3.95
N THR A 300 10.48 20.82 3.64
CA THR A 300 9.12 20.56 3.15
C THR A 300 8.10 20.66 4.25
N ARG A 301 8.45 20.26 5.47
CA ARG A 301 7.63 20.49 6.67
C ARG A 301 7.37 21.98 6.88
N LYS A 302 8.40 22.81 6.76
CA LYS A 302 8.25 24.26 6.90
C LYS A 302 7.33 24.82 5.80
N GLU A 303 7.55 24.44 4.54
CA GLU A 303 6.68 24.88 3.44
C GLU A 303 5.22 24.44 3.59
N LEU A 304 4.98 23.22 4.11
CA LEU A 304 3.64 22.72 4.36
C LEU A 304 2.94 23.52 5.46
N LEU A 305 3.63 23.77 6.58
CA LEU A 305 3.11 24.57 7.69
C LEU A 305 2.85 26.02 7.28
N ASP A 306 3.78 26.63 6.54
CA ASP A 306 3.62 28.00 6.03
C ASP A 306 2.42 28.09 5.08
N THR A 307 2.21 27.09 4.22
CA THR A 307 1.05 27.04 3.31
C THR A 307 -0.27 26.82 4.07
N ALA A 308 -0.27 25.99 5.12
CA ALA A 308 -1.45 25.72 5.93
C ALA A 308 -1.85 26.92 6.80
N LEU A 309 -0.87 27.63 7.39
CA LEU A 309 -1.12 28.75 8.28
C LEU A 309 -1.47 30.04 7.54
N CYS A 310 -0.83 30.32 6.40
CA CYS A 310 -1.05 31.58 5.70
C CYS A 310 -2.30 31.54 4.79
N GLY A 311 -2.91 30.38 4.54
CA GLY A 311 -4.02 30.21 3.58
C GLY A 311 -3.69 30.57 2.14
N CYS A 312 -2.48 31.08 1.89
CA CYS A 312 -1.98 31.52 0.62
C CYS A 312 -0.98 30.47 0.14
N PHE A 313 -1.11 30.00 -1.10
CA PHE A 313 0.04 29.43 -1.80
C PHE A 313 0.97 30.60 -2.14
N PRO A 314 2.09 30.85 -1.41
CA PRO A 314 3.01 31.90 -1.83
C PRO A 314 3.43 31.66 -3.28
N LYS A 315 3.34 32.70 -4.10
CA LYS A 315 3.92 32.75 -5.45
C LYS A 315 5.35 32.21 -5.39
N GLN A 316 5.72 31.39 -6.38
CA GLN A 316 7.03 30.75 -6.47
C GLN A 316 8.14 31.74 -6.09
N SER A 317 8.74 31.56 -4.90
CA SER A 317 9.99 32.23 -4.61
C SER A 317 11.06 31.48 -5.39
N VAL A 318 11.27 31.91 -6.63
CA VAL A 318 12.48 31.57 -7.39
C VAL A 318 13.63 32.33 -6.72
N GLY A 319 14.04 31.85 -5.56
CA GLY A 319 15.35 32.16 -5.00
C GLY A 319 16.36 31.39 -5.84
N HIS A 320 16.95 32.04 -6.85
CA HIS A 320 18.00 31.51 -7.72
C HIS A 320 19.21 30.92 -6.97
N SER A 321 19.32 31.14 -5.66
CA SER A 321 20.42 30.68 -4.81
C SER A 321 20.31 29.22 -4.32
N GLN A 322 19.13 28.60 -4.22
CA GLN A 322 19.02 27.20 -3.76
C GLN A 322 19.03 26.15 -4.88
N MET A 323 18.71 26.55 -6.11
CA MET A 323 18.67 25.61 -7.24
C MET A 323 20.07 25.24 -7.74
N LYS A 324 21.05 26.15 -7.61
CA LYS A 324 22.46 25.81 -7.82
C LYS A 324 22.91 24.77 -6.79
N SER A 325 22.67 24.98 -5.49
CA SER A 325 23.11 24.04 -4.44
C SER A 325 22.65 22.59 -4.67
N THR A 326 21.44 22.33 -5.15
CA THR A 326 20.95 20.94 -5.28
C THR A 326 21.41 20.25 -6.56
N ILE A 327 21.60 20.99 -7.67
CA ILE A 327 22.20 20.46 -8.90
C ILE A 327 23.71 20.30 -8.73
N THR A 328 24.37 21.21 -8.00
CA THR A 328 25.78 21.07 -7.64
C THR A 328 26.01 19.92 -6.66
N VAL A 329 25.05 19.53 -5.80
CA VAL A 329 25.24 18.37 -4.89
C VAL A 329 25.18 17.02 -5.62
N ILE A 330 24.60 16.95 -6.83
CA ILE A 330 24.65 15.74 -7.68
C ILE A 330 25.76 15.86 -8.74
N MET A 331 26.12 17.07 -9.18
CA MET A 331 27.24 17.28 -10.11
C MET A 331 28.62 17.35 -9.43
N ALA A 332 28.72 17.67 -8.13
CA ALA A 332 30.00 17.66 -7.41
C ALA A 332 30.59 16.24 -7.28
N SER A 333 29.75 15.19 -7.31
CA SER A 333 30.26 13.81 -7.42
C SER A 333 30.77 13.47 -8.82
N ARG A 334 30.61 14.35 -9.81
CA ARG A 334 31.13 14.20 -11.18
C ARG A 334 32.48 14.89 -11.37
N HIS A 335 33.00 15.59 -10.36
CA HIS A 335 34.29 16.29 -10.41
C HIS A 335 35.31 15.88 -9.35
N GLU A 336 34.99 14.95 -8.43
CA GLU A 336 36.02 14.19 -7.70
C GLU A 336 36.55 13.03 -8.55
N ARG A 337 37.10 13.37 -9.72
CA ARG A 337 38.10 12.57 -10.44
C ARG A 337 39.45 13.20 -10.14
N SER A 338 39.96 12.97 -8.94
CA SER A 338 41.36 13.19 -8.60
C SER A 338 41.68 12.45 -7.30
N PHE A 339 41.59 11.12 -7.34
CA PHE A 339 42.47 10.33 -6.48
C PHE A 339 43.83 10.29 -7.17
N THR A 340 44.61 11.33 -6.90
CA THR A 340 46.06 11.23 -6.85
C THR A 340 46.41 10.29 -5.70
N ILE A 341 46.70 9.04 -6.03
CA ILE A 341 47.66 8.23 -5.28
C ILE A 341 48.72 7.88 -6.30
N ARG A 342 49.72 8.75 -6.39
CA ARG A 342 51.05 8.46 -6.86
C ARG A 342 51.89 8.52 -5.60
N ASP A 343 52.11 7.37 -5.00
CA ASP A 343 53.19 7.07 -4.07
C ASP A 343 53.60 5.62 -4.40
N ASP A 344 54.78 5.53 -5.03
CA ASP A 344 55.77 4.44 -5.05
C ASP A 344 55.31 2.95 -5.16
N ASP A 345 55.48 2.39 -6.35
CA ASP A 345 56.26 1.16 -6.64
C ASP A 345 56.63 1.07 -8.13
#